data_AF-A0A350ULX7-F1
#
_entry.id   AF-A0A350ULX7-F1
#
_cell.length_a   1.000
_cell.length_b   1.000
_cell.length_c   1.000
_cell.angle_alpha   90.00
_cell.angle_beta   90.00
_cell.angle_gamma   90.00
#
_symmetry.space_group_name_H-M   'P 1'
#
loop_
_entity.id
_entity.type
_entity.pdbx_description
1 polymer ?
#
loop_
_entity_poly.entity_id
_entity_poly.type
_entity_poly.pdbx_seq_one_letter_code
_entity_poly.pdbx_strand_id
1 'polypeptide(L)'
;MAELTPDERRHIYEEEKARLEAEQPAQKAKSFLSRRLLISALCTVLAVGGIGSLAYHQYRLYGLKQKLGEAIGKDLGLTETILRVESESSKITYGEFFELCNKSVENRTNLIVELRGLYPEMDYQLKTRLVDYLSAENEFVRAKRDFYRKSMESSSAADSYVEQVKNYPSSSYGWDFYRDRVRQMKVQVLETAREAEKSADEFLKVYEKMANEESVIAKEAQSAGLRFEPIFQKHAKGNQKRAEETKQSAQQLATMF
;
A
#
# COMPACT_ATOMS: atom_id res chain seq x y z
N MET A 1 10.28 96.67 21.20
CA MET A 1 10.22 95.60 20.17
C MET A 1 10.23 96.31 18.83
N ALA A 2 11.29 96.14 18.04
CA ALA A 2 11.37 96.78 16.74
C ALA A 2 10.40 96.08 15.78
N GLU A 3 9.38 96.79 15.31
CA GLU A 3 8.46 96.29 14.29
C GLU A 3 9.17 96.29 12.93
N LEU A 4 9.38 95.08 12.39
CA LEU A 4 9.91 94.89 11.05
C LEU A 4 9.05 95.62 10.02
N THR A 5 9.68 96.33 9.10
CA THR A 5 8.98 97.04 8.04
C THR A 5 8.28 96.04 7.10
N PRO A 6 7.20 96.46 6.40
CA PRO A 6 6.48 95.58 5.48
C PRO A 6 7.36 94.94 4.39
N ASP A 7 8.41 95.64 3.95
CA ASP A 7 9.36 95.13 2.95
C ASP A 7 10.35 94.12 3.52
N GLU A 8 10.84 94.31 4.76
CA GLU A 8 11.65 93.31 5.44
C GLU A 8 10.86 92.01 5.68
N ARG A 9 9.57 92.12 6.01
CA ARG A 9 8.67 90.97 6.15
C ARG A 9 8.48 90.23 4.82
N ARG A 10 8.36 90.94 3.70
CA ARG A 10 8.28 90.31 2.36
C ARG A 10 9.57 89.60 1.98
N HIS A 11 10.72 90.22 2.23
CA HIS A 11 12.00 89.63 1.87
C HIS A 11 12.28 88.35 2.67
N ILE A 12 11.96 88.34 3.96
CA ILE A 12 12.04 87.14 4.81
C ILE A 12 11.10 86.05 4.29
N TYR A 13 9.87 86.41 3.90
CA TYR A 13 8.89 85.46 3.38
C TYR A 13 9.34 84.82 2.05
N GLU A 14 9.92 85.60 1.15
CA GLU A 14 10.41 85.09 -0.14
C GLU A 14 11.67 84.23 0.04
N GLU A 15 12.57 84.58 0.95
CA GLU A 15 13.75 83.77 1.27
C GLU A 15 13.37 82.43 1.92
N GLU A 16 12.39 82.45 2.83
CA GLU A 16 11.90 81.25 3.51
C GLU A 16 11.10 80.36 2.55
N LYS A 17 10.32 80.95 1.64
CA LYS A 17 9.64 80.25 0.56
C LYS A 17 10.63 79.60 -0.42
N ALA A 18 11.67 80.33 -0.84
CA ALA A 18 12.71 79.79 -1.73
C ALA A 18 13.49 78.64 -1.08
N ARG A 19 13.77 78.72 0.23
CA ARG A 19 14.37 77.61 0.99
C ARG A 19 13.46 76.38 1.03
N LEU A 20 12.18 76.55 1.34
CA LEU A 20 11.20 75.46 1.38
C LEU A 20 10.99 74.81 0.01
N GLU A 21 10.95 75.60 -1.06
CA GLU A 21 10.84 75.11 -2.44
C GLU A 21 12.11 74.36 -2.90
N ALA A 22 13.29 74.76 -2.42
CA ALA A 22 14.55 74.06 -2.68
C ALA A 22 14.69 72.74 -1.90
N GLU A 23 14.10 72.63 -0.69
CA GLU A 23 14.15 71.41 0.12
C GLU A 23 13.09 70.36 -0.27
N GLN A 24 11.94 70.78 -0.82
CA GLN A 24 10.88 69.88 -1.29
C GLN A 24 11.32 68.78 -2.28
N PRO A 25 12.13 69.05 -3.33
CA PRO A 25 12.55 68.01 -4.28
C PRO A 25 13.50 67.00 -3.62
N ALA A 26 14.37 67.43 -2.71
CA ALA A 26 15.27 66.55 -1.97
C ALA A 26 14.52 65.63 -0.99
N GLN A 27 13.49 66.16 -0.31
CA GLN A 27 12.61 65.36 0.55
C GLN A 27 11.74 64.37 -0.26
N LYS A 28 11.17 64.80 -1.40
CA LYS A 28 10.43 63.90 -2.30
C LYS A 28 11.33 62.79 -2.85
N ALA A 29 12.55 63.11 -3.30
CA ALA A 29 13.51 62.12 -3.82
C ALA A 29 13.90 61.08 -2.75
N LYS A 30 14.17 61.51 -1.51
CA LYS A 30 14.46 60.61 -0.37
C LYS A 30 13.28 59.69 -0.06
N SER A 31 12.05 60.21 -0.06
CA SER A 31 10.83 59.41 0.19
C SER A 31 10.53 58.40 -0.93
N PHE A 32 10.93 58.72 -2.17
CA PHE A 32 10.73 57.86 -3.32
C PHE A 32 11.75 56.72 -3.37
N LEU A 33 13.01 57.02 -3.06
CA LEU A 33 14.09 56.04 -2.90
C LEU A 33 13.81 55.08 -1.74
N SER A 34 13.34 55.57 -0.59
CA SER A 34 13.00 54.71 0.55
C SER A 34 11.81 53.79 0.25
N ARG A 35 10.79 54.27 -0.46
CA ARG A 35 9.66 53.43 -0.92
C ARG A 35 10.10 52.35 -1.92
N ARG A 36 10.96 52.67 -2.89
CA ARG A 36 11.50 51.68 -3.84
C ARG A 36 12.36 50.63 -3.15
N LEU A 37 13.19 51.03 -2.18
CA LEU A 37 13.98 50.11 -1.35
C LEU A 37 13.09 49.18 -0.52
N LEU A 38 12.01 49.70 0.09
CA LEU A 38 11.05 48.89 0.83
C LEU A 38 10.31 47.88 -0.06
N ILE A 39 9.85 48.29 -1.25
CA ILE A 39 9.18 47.39 -2.19
C ILE A 39 10.14 46.30 -2.69
N SER A 40 11.38 46.68 -3.01
CA SER A 40 12.46 45.75 -3.38
C SER A 40 12.73 44.72 -2.29
N ALA A 41 12.91 45.17 -1.04
CA ALA A 41 13.13 44.31 0.11
C ALA A 41 11.94 43.38 0.39
N LEU A 42 10.70 43.88 0.24
CA LEU A 42 9.50 43.06 0.38
C LEU A 42 9.45 41.97 -0.71
N CYS A 43 9.79 42.31 -1.96
CA CYS A 43 9.81 41.36 -3.07
C CYS A 43 10.87 40.28 -2.88
N THR A 44 12.07 40.62 -2.38
CA THR A 44 13.11 39.61 -2.07
C THR A 44 12.71 38.71 -0.92
N VAL A 45 12.10 39.24 0.15
CA VAL A 45 11.60 38.40 1.25
C VAL A 45 10.49 37.46 0.79
N LEU A 46 9.56 37.94 -0.04
CA LEU A 46 8.51 37.10 -0.63
C LEU A 46 9.06 36.05 -1.60
N ALA A 47 10.04 36.41 -2.43
CA ALA A 47 10.68 35.47 -3.35
C ALA A 47 11.47 34.39 -2.60
N VAL A 48 12.26 34.76 -1.58
CA VAL A 48 13.01 33.81 -0.75
C VAL A 48 12.06 32.94 0.06
N GLY A 49 10.99 33.51 0.63
CA GLY A 49 9.96 32.76 1.34
C GLY A 49 9.20 31.78 0.44
N GLY A 50 8.84 32.19 -0.77
CA GLY A 50 8.17 31.34 -1.76
C GLY A 50 9.05 30.19 -2.25
N ILE A 51 10.31 30.48 -2.61
CA ILE A 51 11.27 29.46 -3.03
C ILE A 51 11.58 28.50 -1.88
N GLY A 52 11.77 29.00 -0.66
CA GLY A 52 12.00 28.19 0.53
C GLY A 52 10.82 27.27 0.86
N SER A 53 9.58 27.77 0.74
CA SER A 53 8.36 26.98 0.93
C SER A 53 8.22 25.87 -0.13
N LEU A 54 8.48 26.18 -1.40
CA LEU A 54 8.46 25.19 -2.50
C LEU A 54 9.54 24.12 -2.32
N ALA A 55 10.77 24.53 -1.99
CA ALA A 55 11.87 23.61 -1.74
C ALA A 55 11.60 22.70 -0.53
N TYR A 56 11.05 23.25 0.56
CA TYR A 56 10.65 22.47 1.74
C TYR A 56 9.53 21.47 1.41
N HIS A 57 8.54 21.88 0.64
CA HIS A 57 7.45 21.01 0.21
C HIS A 57 7.96 19.89 -0.72
N GLN A 58 8.83 20.20 -1.67
CA GLN A 58 9.48 19.18 -2.52
C GLN A 58 10.33 18.20 -1.72
N TYR A 59 11.10 18.68 -0.74
CA TYR A 59 11.90 17.82 0.13
C TYR A 59 11.02 16.88 0.96
N ARG A 60 9.92 17.39 1.53
CA ARG A 60 8.94 16.59 2.27
C ARG A 60 8.29 15.54 1.38
N LEU A 61 7.87 15.92 0.16
CA LEU A 61 7.31 15.01 -0.82
C LEU A 61 8.29 13.91 -1.24
N TYR A 62 9.57 14.25 -1.42
CA TYR A 62 10.60 13.28 -1.75
C TYR A 62 10.80 12.25 -0.62
N GLY A 63 10.95 12.71 0.62
CA GLY A 63 11.09 11.81 1.78
C GLY A 63 9.86 10.91 1.98
N LEU A 64 8.67 11.42 1.65
CA LEU A 64 7.42 10.67 1.69
C LEU A 64 7.37 9.59 0.60
N LYS A 65 7.74 9.91 -0.65
CA LYS A 65 7.84 8.94 -1.74
C LYS A 65 8.85 7.83 -1.43
N GLN A 66 9.98 8.17 -0.81
CA GLN A 66 10.99 7.18 -0.42
C GLN A 66 10.44 6.19 0.60
N LYS A 67 9.85 6.68 1.71
CA LYS A 67 9.23 5.81 2.73
C LYS A 67 8.14 4.93 2.16
N LEU A 68 7.31 5.49 1.28
CA LEU A 68 6.25 4.74 0.62
C LEU A 68 6.83 3.65 -0.31
N GLY A 69 7.86 3.98 -1.09
CA GLY A 69 8.55 3.02 -1.94
C GLY A 69 9.20 1.88 -1.15
N GLU A 70 9.80 2.19 0.00
CA GLU A 70 10.35 1.18 0.92
C GLU A 70 9.26 0.29 1.51
N ALA A 71 8.13 0.87 1.95
CA ALA A 71 7.01 0.12 2.49
C ALA A 71 6.37 -0.81 1.45
N ILE A 72 6.10 -0.30 0.25
CA ILE A 72 5.57 -1.09 -0.89
C ILE A 72 6.57 -2.17 -1.29
N GLY A 73 7.86 -1.84 -1.40
CA GLY A 73 8.89 -2.81 -1.77
C GLY A 73 9.04 -3.95 -0.76
N LYS A 74 9.00 -3.63 0.54
CA LYS A 74 8.99 -4.63 1.61
C LYS A 74 7.75 -5.53 1.52
N ASP A 75 6.61 -4.93 1.24
CA ASP A 75 5.35 -5.65 1.11
C ASP A 75 5.34 -6.59 -0.10
N LEU A 76 5.79 -6.12 -1.26
CA LEU A 76 5.98 -6.94 -2.47
C LEU A 76 6.92 -8.12 -2.21
N GLY A 77 8.01 -7.93 -1.46
CA GLY A 77 8.92 -9.02 -1.09
C GLY A 77 8.26 -10.09 -0.21
N LEU A 78 7.37 -9.69 0.70
CA LEU A 78 6.56 -10.63 1.48
C LEU A 78 5.53 -11.35 0.60
N THR A 79 4.83 -10.63 -0.27
CA THR A 79 3.88 -11.22 -1.23
C THR A 79 4.58 -12.22 -2.15
N GLU A 80 5.77 -11.89 -2.67
CA GLU A 80 6.55 -12.78 -3.53
C GLU A 80 6.96 -14.05 -2.78
N THR A 81 7.35 -13.93 -1.50
CA THR A 81 7.64 -15.09 -0.66
C THR A 81 6.39 -15.98 -0.50
N ILE A 82 5.22 -15.37 -0.24
CA ILE A 82 3.94 -16.08 -0.16
C ILE A 82 3.63 -16.77 -1.50
N LEU A 83 3.89 -16.12 -2.63
CA LEU A 83 3.70 -16.68 -3.98
C LEU A 83 4.60 -17.89 -4.26
N ARG A 84 5.81 -17.94 -3.65
CA ARG A 84 6.87 -18.92 -3.94
C ARG A 84 6.87 -20.20 -3.11
N VAL A 85 6.02 -20.31 -2.08
CA VAL A 85 5.95 -21.43 -1.10
C VAL A 85 5.88 -22.85 -1.68
N GLU A 86 5.65 -23.03 -2.98
CA GLU A 86 5.79 -24.35 -3.62
C GLU A 86 6.65 -24.37 -4.89
N SER A 87 6.97 -23.22 -5.48
CA SER A 87 7.84 -23.17 -6.66
C SER A 87 9.31 -23.37 -6.32
N GLU A 88 9.67 -23.11 -5.08
CA GLU A 88 10.99 -23.38 -4.53
C GLU A 88 10.85 -24.35 -3.38
N SER A 89 11.90 -25.12 -3.09
CA SER A 89 11.96 -26.06 -1.97
C SER A 89 11.93 -25.31 -0.62
N SER A 90 10.90 -24.51 -0.37
CA SER A 90 10.75 -23.78 0.87
C SER A 90 10.52 -24.81 1.96
N LYS A 91 11.48 -24.88 2.89
CA LYS A 91 11.40 -25.70 4.11
C LYS A 91 10.33 -25.19 5.09
N ILE A 92 9.39 -24.37 4.62
CA ILE A 92 8.39 -23.71 5.44
C ILE A 92 7.26 -24.70 5.72
N THR A 93 6.93 -24.84 7.00
CA THR A 93 5.78 -25.60 7.46
C THR A 93 4.48 -24.84 7.20
N TYR A 94 3.34 -25.53 7.20
CA TYR A 94 2.03 -24.88 7.11
C TYR A 94 1.82 -23.83 8.20
N GLY A 95 2.29 -24.10 9.43
CA GLY A 95 2.20 -23.15 10.54
C GLY A 95 2.95 -21.85 10.24
N GLU A 96 4.22 -21.95 9.86
CA GLU A 96 5.04 -20.79 9.48
C GLU A 96 4.46 -20.04 8.28
N PHE A 97 3.89 -20.76 7.30
CA PHE A 97 3.21 -20.13 6.16
C PHE A 97 1.97 -19.34 6.58
N PHE A 98 1.15 -19.87 7.50
CA PHE A 98 -0.03 -19.18 7.99
C PHE A 98 0.33 -17.95 8.83
N GLU A 99 1.38 -18.02 9.64
CA GLU A 99 1.93 -16.87 10.36
C GLU A 99 2.44 -15.79 9.40
N LEU A 100 3.16 -16.19 8.35
CA LEU A 100 3.60 -15.27 7.30
C LEU A 100 2.41 -14.55 6.64
N CYS A 101 1.35 -15.27 6.30
CA CYS A 101 0.12 -14.70 5.75
C CYS A 101 -0.53 -13.71 6.71
N ASN A 102 -0.64 -14.05 8.01
CA ASN A 102 -1.23 -13.18 9.03
C ASN A 102 -0.44 -11.88 9.19
N LYS A 103 0.89 -12.00 9.34
CA LYS A 103 1.80 -10.86 9.46
C LYS A 103 1.77 -9.96 8.22
N SER A 104 1.69 -10.56 7.05
CA SER A 104 1.57 -9.86 5.78
C SER A 104 0.27 -9.05 5.70
N VAL A 105 -0.86 -9.63 6.11
CA VAL A 105 -2.15 -8.93 6.18
C VAL A 105 -2.13 -7.79 7.21
N GLU A 106 -1.54 -8.00 8.38
CA GLU A 106 -1.40 -6.97 9.41
C GLU A 106 -0.56 -5.78 8.91
N ASN A 107 0.61 -6.06 8.31
CA ASN A 107 1.48 -5.03 7.76
C ASN A 107 0.77 -4.19 6.68
N ARG A 108 0.05 -4.83 5.75
CA ARG A 108 -0.74 -4.10 4.74
C ARG A 108 -1.87 -3.30 5.35
N THR A 109 -2.55 -3.83 6.37
CA THR A 109 -3.62 -3.11 7.05
C THR A 109 -3.09 -1.83 7.69
N ASN A 110 -1.93 -1.91 8.35
CA ASN A 110 -1.25 -0.73 8.89
C ASN A 110 -0.85 0.25 7.78
N LEU A 111 -0.28 -0.23 6.68
CA LEU A 111 0.07 0.61 5.52
C LEU A 111 -1.15 1.30 4.92
N ILE A 112 -2.30 0.62 4.81
CA ILE A 112 -3.56 1.22 4.35
C ILE A 112 -4.03 2.34 5.28
N VAL A 113 -3.92 2.15 6.60
CA VAL A 113 -4.26 3.18 7.59
C VAL A 113 -3.31 4.37 7.47
N GLU A 114 -2.01 4.13 7.34
CA GLU A 114 -1.01 5.18 7.11
C GLU A 114 -1.29 5.94 5.80
N LEU A 115 -1.60 5.22 4.72
CA LEU A 115 -2.02 5.79 3.44
C LEU A 115 -3.20 6.75 3.59
N ARG A 116 -4.23 6.34 4.33
CA ARG A 116 -5.43 7.15 4.55
C ARG A 116 -5.19 8.36 5.44
N GLY A 117 -4.33 8.25 6.46
CA GLY A 117 -4.16 9.26 7.51
C GLY A 117 -2.96 10.20 7.36
N LEU A 118 -1.80 9.70 6.94
CA LEU A 118 -0.51 10.39 7.12
C LEU A 118 0.02 11.10 5.88
N TYR A 119 -0.62 10.91 4.72
CA TYR A 119 -0.12 11.43 3.44
C TYR A 119 -1.17 12.27 2.68
N PRO A 120 -1.58 13.43 3.23
CA PRO A 120 -2.54 14.32 2.56
C PRO A 120 -1.97 14.98 1.29
N GLU A 121 -0.65 15.10 1.18
CA GLU A 121 0.05 15.71 0.03
C GLU A 121 0.24 14.74 -1.15
N MET A 122 -0.15 13.46 -1.00
CA MET A 122 -0.10 12.49 -2.08
C MET A 122 -1.28 12.68 -3.03
N ASP A 123 -1.06 12.44 -4.33
CA ASP A 123 -2.14 12.42 -5.30
C ASP A 123 -3.28 11.50 -4.85
N TYR A 124 -4.50 12.03 -4.87
CA TYR A 124 -5.66 11.34 -4.33
C TYR A 124 -6.01 10.07 -5.13
N GLN A 125 -5.82 10.09 -6.45
CA GLN A 125 -6.11 8.95 -7.30
C GLN A 125 -5.11 7.82 -7.03
N LEU A 126 -3.81 8.12 -7.04
CA LEU A 126 -2.75 7.15 -6.73
C LEU A 126 -2.95 6.56 -5.33
N LYS A 127 -3.25 7.39 -4.34
CA LYS A 127 -3.49 6.95 -2.96
C LYS A 127 -4.67 5.98 -2.88
N THR A 128 -5.79 6.31 -3.54
CA THR A 128 -6.97 5.44 -3.57
C THR A 128 -6.64 4.10 -4.23
N ARG A 129 -5.92 4.14 -5.35
CA ARG A 129 -5.51 2.96 -6.11
C ARG A 129 -4.54 2.06 -5.36
N LEU A 130 -3.58 2.63 -4.63
CA LEU A 130 -2.71 1.86 -3.73
C LEU A 130 -3.52 1.19 -2.60
N VAL A 131 -4.49 1.90 -2.03
CA VAL A 131 -5.37 1.34 -0.99
C VAL A 131 -6.20 0.18 -1.54
N ASP A 132 -6.76 0.32 -2.73
CA ASP A 132 -7.54 -0.73 -3.40
C ASP A 132 -6.66 -1.95 -3.71
N TYR A 133 -5.46 -1.73 -4.26
CA TYR A 133 -4.46 -2.76 -4.53
C TYR A 133 -4.08 -3.54 -3.26
N LEU A 134 -3.69 -2.84 -2.19
CA LEU A 134 -3.31 -3.47 -0.92
C LEU A 134 -4.48 -4.23 -0.27
N SER A 135 -5.71 -3.76 -0.49
CA SER A 135 -6.92 -4.44 -0.04
C SER A 135 -7.17 -5.72 -0.84
N ALA A 136 -6.99 -5.68 -2.16
CA ALA A 136 -7.05 -6.86 -3.02
C ALA A 136 -5.95 -7.87 -2.66
N GLU A 137 -4.73 -7.41 -2.34
CA GLU A 137 -3.66 -8.31 -1.87
C GLU A 137 -4.02 -8.98 -0.54
N ASN A 138 -4.69 -8.26 0.37
CA ASN A 138 -5.21 -8.86 1.60
C ASN A 138 -6.25 -9.95 1.33
N GLU A 139 -7.16 -9.74 0.37
CA GLU A 139 -8.10 -10.77 -0.09
C GLU A 139 -7.35 -11.97 -0.66
N PHE A 140 -6.36 -11.74 -1.52
CA PHE A 140 -5.51 -12.78 -2.09
C PHE A 140 -4.78 -13.58 -1.02
N VAL A 141 -4.08 -12.94 -0.09
CA VAL A 141 -3.32 -13.65 0.96
C VAL A 141 -4.26 -14.47 1.84
N ARG A 142 -5.45 -13.97 2.15
CA ARG A 142 -6.45 -14.72 2.92
C ARG A 142 -6.99 -15.92 2.13
N ALA A 143 -7.30 -15.75 0.84
CA ALA A 143 -7.76 -16.82 -0.03
C ALA A 143 -6.69 -17.91 -0.20
N LYS A 144 -5.43 -17.51 -0.41
CA LYS A 144 -4.31 -18.44 -0.50
C LYS A 144 -4.12 -19.21 0.81
N ARG A 145 -4.13 -18.52 1.96
CA ARG A 145 -4.05 -19.17 3.28
C ARG A 145 -5.16 -20.20 3.47
N ASP A 146 -6.40 -19.84 3.11
CA ASP A 146 -7.55 -20.74 3.22
C ASP A 146 -7.43 -21.96 2.31
N PHE A 147 -7.03 -21.75 1.06
CA PHE A 147 -6.74 -22.83 0.11
C PHE A 147 -5.75 -23.85 0.67
N TYR A 148 -4.61 -23.39 1.19
CA TYR A 148 -3.60 -24.29 1.77
C TYR A 148 -4.11 -25.00 3.04
N ARG A 149 -4.89 -24.30 3.88
CA ARG A 149 -5.53 -24.91 5.05
C ARG A 149 -6.47 -26.04 4.65
N LYS A 150 -7.37 -25.81 3.68
CA LYS A 150 -8.31 -26.82 3.20
C LYS A 150 -7.63 -27.97 2.48
N SER A 151 -6.58 -27.69 1.70
CA SER A 151 -5.75 -28.73 1.09
C SER A 151 -5.06 -29.61 2.14
N MET A 152 -4.56 -29.01 3.24
CA MET A 152 -3.94 -29.75 4.35
C MET A 152 -4.97 -30.62 5.09
N GLU A 153 -6.13 -30.06 5.43
CA GLU A 153 -7.23 -30.76 6.09
C GLU A 153 -7.70 -31.98 5.26
N SER A 154 -7.82 -31.81 3.93
CA SER A 154 -8.17 -32.89 3.02
C SER A 154 -7.11 -33.99 2.98
N SER A 155 -5.82 -33.64 2.87
CA SER A 155 -4.72 -34.61 2.92
C SER A 155 -4.70 -35.39 4.23
N SER A 156 -4.81 -34.70 5.37
CA SER A 156 -4.82 -35.34 6.70
C SER A 156 -6.02 -36.27 6.89
N ALA A 157 -7.21 -35.90 6.39
CA ALA A 157 -8.37 -36.77 6.43
C ALA A 157 -8.18 -38.04 5.59
N ALA A 158 -7.61 -37.90 4.38
CA ALA A 158 -7.32 -39.03 3.50
C ALA A 158 -6.28 -39.98 4.11
N ASP A 159 -5.19 -39.45 4.67
CA ASP A 159 -4.15 -40.24 5.34
C ASP A 159 -4.72 -40.99 6.54
N SER A 160 -5.52 -40.31 7.37
CA SER A 160 -6.18 -40.93 8.52
C SER A 160 -7.12 -42.06 8.09
N TYR A 161 -7.87 -41.87 7.00
CA TYR A 161 -8.76 -42.90 6.46
C TYR A 161 -7.96 -44.11 5.97
N VAL A 162 -6.89 -43.90 5.21
CA VAL A 162 -6.02 -44.97 4.71
C VAL A 162 -5.39 -45.75 5.85
N GLU A 163 -4.91 -45.07 6.89
CA GLU A 163 -4.35 -45.71 8.08
C GLU A 163 -5.41 -46.55 8.81
N GLN A 164 -6.62 -46.02 9.00
CA GLN A 164 -7.71 -46.75 9.64
C GLN A 164 -8.11 -48.00 8.83
N VAL A 165 -8.17 -47.90 7.50
CA VAL A 165 -8.49 -49.03 6.61
C VAL A 165 -7.40 -50.11 6.65
N LYS A 166 -6.12 -49.71 6.68
CA LYS A 166 -4.99 -50.66 6.79
C LYS A 166 -4.98 -51.38 8.13
N ASN A 167 -5.35 -50.71 9.21
CA ASN A 167 -5.40 -51.26 10.56
C ASN A 167 -6.72 -52.02 10.82
N TYR A 168 -7.19 -52.80 9.83
CA TYR A 168 -8.42 -53.59 9.93
C TYR A 168 -8.30 -54.63 11.06
N PRO A 169 -9.19 -54.63 12.06
CA PRO A 169 -9.10 -55.56 13.17
C PRO A 169 -9.37 -56.99 12.69
N SER A 170 -8.53 -57.92 13.09
CA SER A 170 -8.68 -59.36 12.81
C SER A 170 -9.76 -60.06 13.67
N SER A 171 -10.34 -59.34 14.65
CA SER A 171 -11.31 -59.85 15.61
C SER A 171 -12.75 -59.48 15.25
N SER A 172 -13.67 -60.44 15.38
CA SER A 172 -15.11 -60.27 15.13
C SER A 172 -15.82 -59.37 16.14
N TYR A 173 -15.27 -59.22 17.36
CA TYR A 173 -15.95 -58.54 18.47
C TYR A 173 -16.00 -57.01 18.36
N GLY A 174 -15.28 -56.41 17.40
CA GLY A 174 -15.22 -54.96 17.18
C GLY A 174 -15.70 -54.52 15.78
N TRP A 175 -16.33 -55.42 15.03
CA TRP A 175 -16.59 -55.22 13.61
C TRP A 175 -17.56 -54.06 13.32
N ASP A 176 -18.67 -53.96 14.06
CA ASP A 176 -19.64 -52.88 13.88
C ASP A 176 -19.04 -51.51 14.24
N PHE A 177 -18.32 -51.43 15.36
CA PHE A 177 -17.62 -50.20 15.77
C PHE A 177 -16.59 -49.75 14.72
N TYR A 178 -15.83 -50.69 14.17
CA TYR A 178 -14.86 -50.41 13.12
C TYR A 178 -15.54 -49.95 11.82
N ARG A 179 -16.59 -50.65 11.38
CA ARG A 179 -17.35 -50.31 10.17
C ARG A 179 -17.94 -48.91 10.27
N ASP A 180 -18.55 -48.58 11.41
CA ASP A 180 -19.17 -47.28 11.64
C ASP A 180 -18.12 -46.16 11.67
N ARG A 181 -16.94 -46.40 12.28
CA ARG A 181 -15.81 -45.46 12.26
C ARG A 181 -15.26 -45.23 10.85
N VAL A 182 -15.03 -46.28 10.07
CA VAL A 182 -14.59 -46.15 8.67
C VAL A 182 -15.61 -45.38 7.83
N ARG A 183 -16.91 -45.62 8.05
CA ARG A 183 -17.98 -44.86 7.38
C ARG A 183 -17.93 -43.38 7.73
N GLN A 184 -17.76 -43.03 9.01
CA GLN A 184 -17.63 -41.63 9.46
C GLN A 184 -16.39 -40.97 8.84
N MET A 185 -15.25 -41.65 8.82
CA MET A 185 -14.03 -41.12 8.21
C MET A 185 -14.16 -40.95 6.69
N LYS A 186 -14.84 -41.88 6.00
CA LYS A 186 -15.17 -41.73 4.58
C LYS A 186 -16.00 -40.47 4.32
N VAL A 187 -17.02 -40.21 5.15
CA VAL A 187 -17.83 -38.97 5.05
C VAL A 187 -16.94 -37.74 5.26
N GLN A 188 -16.06 -37.76 6.27
CA GLN A 188 -15.14 -36.66 6.54
C GLN A 188 -14.17 -36.40 5.38
N VAL A 189 -13.63 -37.45 4.74
CA VAL A 189 -12.76 -37.31 3.55
C VAL A 189 -13.51 -36.64 2.40
N LEU A 190 -14.75 -37.06 2.14
CA LEU A 190 -15.57 -36.47 1.07
C LEU A 190 -15.92 -35.01 1.37
N GLU A 191 -16.19 -34.66 2.62
CA GLU A 191 -16.48 -33.29 3.05
C GLU A 191 -15.26 -32.39 2.88
N THR A 192 -14.10 -32.79 3.43
CA THR A 192 -12.87 -31.98 3.33
C THR A 192 -12.36 -31.88 1.89
N ALA A 193 -12.55 -32.91 1.06
CA ALA A 193 -12.25 -32.85 -0.37
C ALA A 193 -13.11 -31.79 -1.09
N ARG A 194 -14.42 -31.73 -0.83
CA ARG A 194 -15.30 -30.71 -1.42
C ARG A 194 -14.94 -29.30 -0.97
N GLU A 195 -14.57 -29.13 0.30
CA GLU A 195 -14.10 -27.85 0.81
C GLU A 195 -12.78 -27.42 0.16
N ALA A 196 -11.85 -28.35 -0.03
CA ALA A 196 -10.59 -28.11 -0.75
C ALA A 196 -10.86 -27.70 -2.21
N GLU A 197 -11.74 -28.42 -2.91
CA GLU A 197 -12.16 -28.08 -4.28
C GLU A 197 -12.73 -26.65 -4.36
N LYS A 198 -13.68 -26.32 -3.48
CA LYS A 198 -14.30 -25.00 -3.42
C LYS A 198 -13.28 -23.90 -3.13
N SER A 199 -12.37 -24.13 -2.19
CA SER A 199 -11.32 -23.17 -1.84
C SER A 199 -10.33 -22.94 -3.00
N ALA A 200 -10.07 -23.97 -3.82
CA ALA A 200 -9.22 -23.86 -5.00
C ALA A 200 -9.88 -22.97 -6.08
N ASP A 201 -11.18 -23.17 -6.33
CA ASP A 201 -11.95 -22.32 -7.25
C ASP A 201 -12.01 -20.86 -6.77
N GLU A 202 -12.23 -20.63 -5.48
CA GLU A 202 -12.21 -19.29 -4.88
C GLU A 202 -10.82 -18.65 -5.00
N PHE A 203 -9.76 -19.40 -4.69
CA PHE A 203 -8.39 -18.93 -4.84
C PHE A 203 -8.05 -18.52 -6.27
N LEU A 204 -8.42 -19.32 -7.28
CA LEU A 204 -8.19 -19.00 -8.69
C LEU A 204 -8.88 -17.69 -9.11
N LYS A 205 -10.13 -17.49 -8.69
CA LYS A 205 -10.89 -16.26 -8.98
C LYS A 205 -10.22 -15.04 -8.35
N VAL A 206 -9.81 -15.14 -7.09
CA VAL A 206 -9.13 -14.05 -6.38
C VAL A 206 -7.74 -13.80 -7.00
N TYR A 207 -7.03 -14.84 -7.44
CA TYR A 207 -5.74 -14.73 -8.12
C TYR A 207 -5.86 -13.92 -9.43
N GLU A 208 -6.85 -14.25 -10.26
CA GLU A 208 -7.08 -13.55 -11.53
C GLU A 208 -7.44 -12.08 -11.30
N LYS A 209 -8.34 -11.81 -10.34
CA LYS A 209 -8.66 -10.44 -9.90
C LYS A 209 -7.38 -9.68 -9.49
N MET A 210 -6.54 -10.31 -8.66
CA MET A 210 -5.31 -9.69 -8.15
C MET A 210 -4.29 -9.38 -9.26
N ALA A 211 -4.11 -10.31 -10.21
CA ALA A 211 -3.20 -10.09 -11.35
C ALA A 211 -3.67 -8.92 -12.24
N ASN A 212 -4.99 -8.72 -12.37
CA ASN A 212 -5.56 -7.58 -13.08
C ASN A 212 -5.32 -6.28 -12.32
N GLU A 213 -5.56 -6.25 -11.01
CA GLU A 213 -5.28 -5.06 -10.16
C GLU A 213 -3.78 -4.68 -10.19
N GLU A 214 -2.88 -5.67 -10.15
CA GLU A 214 -1.43 -5.45 -10.27
C GLU A 214 -1.07 -4.74 -11.58
N SER A 215 -1.67 -5.18 -12.69
CA SER A 215 -1.41 -4.61 -14.01
C SER A 215 -1.90 -3.15 -14.14
N VAL A 216 -2.95 -2.79 -13.40
CA VAL A 216 -3.48 -1.42 -13.34
C VAL A 216 -2.58 -0.54 -12.49
N ILE A 217 -2.27 -0.95 -11.24
CA ILE A 217 -1.47 -0.13 -10.33
C ILE A 217 -0.03 0.05 -10.82
N ALA A 218 0.55 -0.93 -11.52
CA ALA A 218 1.92 -0.83 -12.02
C ALA A 218 2.13 0.40 -12.92
N LYS A 219 1.15 0.70 -13.79
CA LYS A 219 1.21 1.85 -14.70
C LYS A 219 1.11 3.17 -13.94
N GLU A 220 0.19 3.24 -12.97
CA GLU A 220 -0.04 4.44 -12.17
C GLU A 220 1.13 4.71 -11.21
N ALA A 221 1.65 3.67 -10.55
CA ALA A 221 2.80 3.75 -9.67
C ALA A 221 4.08 4.17 -10.42
N GLN A 222 4.33 3.60 -11.60
CA GLN A 222 5.46 4.00 -12.44
C GLN A 222 5.36 5.46 -12.90
N SER A 223 4.15 5.90 -13.28
CA SER A 223 3.89 7.30 -13.65
C SER A 223 4.11 8.27 -12.47
N ALA A 224 3.89 7.81 -11.23
CA ALA A 224 4.16 8.57 -10.02
C ALA A 224 5.64 8.56 -9.57
N GLY A 225 6.50 7.81 -10.26
CA GLY A 225 7.91 7.61 -9.93
C GLY A 225 8.14 6.60 -8.80
N LEU A 226 7.17 5.73 -8.52
CA LEU A 226 7.33 4.62 -7.59
C LEU A 226 7.85 3.40 -8.34
N ARG A 227 8.83 2.70 -7.74
CA ARG A 227 9.28 1.40 -8.26
C ARG A 227 8.24 0.35 -7.89
N PHE A 228 7.53 -0.15 -8.89
CA PHE A 228 6.54 -1.20 -8.74
C PHE A 228 6.82 -2.29 -9.78
N GLU A 229 7.19 -3.48 -9.33
CA GLU A 229 7.54 -4.61 -10.19
C GLU A 229 6.42 -5.66 -10.11
N PRO A 230 5.74 -5.99 -11.22
CA PRO A 230 4.71 -7.01 -11.23
C PRO A 230 5.28 -8.40 -10.90
N ILE A 231 4.74 -9.05 -9.87
CA ILE A 231 5.14 -10.36 -9.35
C ILE A 231 4.06 -11.44 -9.58
N PHE A 232 2.77 -11.11 -9.71
CA PHE A 232 1.73 -12.13 -9.87
C PHE A 232 1.87 -12.86 -11.21
N GLN A 233 2.11 -12.15 -12.31
CA GLN A 233 2.30 -12.80 -13.62
C GLN A 233 3.48 -13.79 -13.63
N LYS A 234 4.58 -13.46 -12.93
CA LYS A 234 5.77 -14.31 -12.81
C LYS A 234 5.47 -15.65 -12.14
N HIS A 235 4.54 -15.67 -11.18
CA HIS A 235 4.21 -16.85 -10.38
C HIS A 235 2.87 -17.52 -10.75
N ALA A 236 2.18 -17.04 -11.79
CA ALA A 236 0.85 -17.50 -12.20
C ALA A 236 0.81 -19.01 -12.48
N LYS A 237 1.71 -19.50 -13.33
CA LYS A 237 1.73 -20.90 -13.78
C LYS A 237 1.80 -21.89 -12.60
N GLY A 238 2.64 -21.61 -11.61
CA GLY A 238 2.82 -22.49 -10.45
C GLY A 238 1.58 -22.50 -9.54
N ASN A 239 1.06 -21.31 -9.23
CA ASN A 239 -0.09 -21.15 -8.34
C ASN A 239 -1.38 -21.71 -8.97
N GLN A 240 -1.61 -21.46 -10.25
CA GLN A 240 -2.78 -21.98 -10.97
C GLN A 240 -2.72 -23.50 -11.11
N LYS A 241 -1.56 -24.03 -11.53
CA LYS A 241 -1.36 -25.48 -11.64
C LYS A 241 -1.68 -26.18 -10.33
N ARG A 242 -1.22 -25.65 -9.19
CA ARG A 242 -1.46 -26.24 -7.88
C ARG A 242 -2.95 -26.28 -7.53
N ALA A 243 -3.67 -25.18 -7.74
CA ALA A 243 -5.10 -25.13 -7.47
C ALA A 243 -5.87 -26.15 -8.33
N GLU A 244 -5.51 -26.29 -9.61
CA GLU A 244 -6.09 -27.28 -10.51
C GLU A 244 -5.76 -28.73 -10.10
N GLU A 245 -4.53 -29.01 -9.66
CA GLU A 245 -4.15 -30.33 -9.14
C GLU A 245 -4.95 -30.69 -7.88
N THR A 246 -5.13 -29.74 -6.96
CA THR A 246 -5.96 -29.95 -5.76
C THR A 246 -7.42 -30.21 -6.14
N LYS A 247 -7.96 -29.46 -7.11
CA LYS A 247 -9.32 -29.67 -7.63
C LYS A 247 -9.49 -31.05 -8.25
N GLN A 248 -8.58 -31.46 -9.13
CA GLN A 248 -8.60 -32.78 -9.75
C GLN A 248 -8.49 -33.90 -8.70
N SER A 249 -7.61 -33.74 -7.70
CA SER A 249 -7.44 -34.72 -6.63
C SER A 249 -8.72 -34.87 -5.78
N ALA A 250 -9.37 -33.75 -5.45
CA ALA A 250 -10.64 -33.76 -4.73
C ALA A 250 -11.77 -34.44 -5.52
N GLN A 251 -11.85 -34.18 -6.82
CA GLN A 251 -12.82 -34.82 -7.71
C GLN A 251 -12.57 -36.31 -7.86
N GLN A 252 -11.30 -36.74 -7.97
CA GLN A 252 -10.93 -38.15 -8.01
C GLN A 252 -11.35 -38.87 -6.72
N LEU A 253 -11.09 -38.28 -5.55
CA LEU A 253 -11.55 -38.83 -4.27
C LEU A 253 -13.08 -39.01 -4.25
N ALA A 254 -13.84 -38.06 -4.78
CA ALA A 254 -15.29 -38.18 -4.88
C ALA A 254 -15.76 -39.34 -5.79
N THR A 255 -14.99 -39.69 -6.83
CA THR A 255 -15.31 -40.82 -7.73
C THR A 255 -14.88 -42.18 -7.21
N MET A 256 -13.87 -42.24 -6.33
CA MET A 256 -13.37 -43.49 -5.75
C MET A 256 -14.27 -44.08 -4.67
N PHE A 257 -15.25 -43.31 -4.19
CA PHE A 257 -16.09 -43.61 -3.02
C PHE A 257 -17.56 -43.78 -3.38
#